data_AF-A0A257GY83-F1
#
_entry.id   AF-A0A257GY83-F1
#
_cell.length_a   1.000
_cell.length_b   1.000
_cell.length_c   1.000
_cell.angle_alpha   90.00
_cell.angle_beta   90.00
_cell.angle_gamma   90.00
#
_symmetry.space_group_name_H-M   'P 1'
#
loop_
_entity.id
_entity.type
_entity.pdbx_description
1 polymer ?
#
loop_
_entity_poly.entity_id
_entity_poly.type
_entity_poly.pdbx_seq_one_letter_code
_entity_poly.pdbx_strand_id
1 'polypeptide(L)'
;MRKLLALALLALSTLVHAAPGPYDEAADAKADILAAQAQAKAAKVPLIVVFGANWCGDCKMLDTSFKAGAAAPLMEKNFRVVKVNVGRFDHNTDIAEAYGVPLKKGIPAVAILSPEGKPLYATRSGELADARKMGDAGIYEFFAKVAANPAQ
;
A
#
# COMPACT_ATOMS: atom_id res chain seq x y z
N MET A 1 2.20 43.14 -54.36
CA MET A 1 3.29 42.17 -54.12
C MET A 1 3.02 41.44 -52.80
N ARG A 2 2.99 40.10 -52.89
CA ARG A 2 3.01 39.04 -51.85
C ARG A 2 2.55 39.33 -50.41
N LYS A 3 1.41 38.72 -50.08
CA LYS A 3 0.98 38.33 -48.73
C LYS A 3 2.01 37.38 -48.11
N LEU A 4 2.37 37.59 -46.85
CA LEU A 4 3.01 36.57 -45.99
C LEU A 4 2.16 36.46 -44.72
N LEU A 5 1.27 35.47 -44.71
CA LEU A 5 0.65 34.96 -43.48
C LEU A 5 1.71 34.17 -42.73
N ALA A 6 2.15 34.65 -41.57
CA ALA A 6 2.90 33.84 -40.62
C ALA A 6 1.91 33.04 -39.77
N LEU A 7 1.77 31.74 -40.08
CA LEU A 7 0.98 30.79 -39.31
C LEU A 7 1.78 30.39 -38.07
N ALA A 8 1.46 30.96 -36.91
CA ALA A 8 2.06 30.58 -35.64
C ALA A 8 1.47 29.22 -35.19
N LEU A 9 2.26 28.15 -35.31
CA LEU A 9 1.95 26.87 -34.67
C LEU A 9 2.17 27.02 -33.16
N LEU A 10 1.10 27.17 -32.38
CA LEU A 10 1.14 26.92 -30.94
C LEU A 10 1.27 25.42 -30.71
N ALA A 11 2.45 24.99 -30.26
CA ALA A 11 2.64 23.64 -29.74
C ALA A 11 1.88 23.50 -28.41
N LEU A 12 0.78 22.73 -28.41
CA LEU A 12 0.13 22.28 -27.18
C LEU A 12 1.01 21.22 -26.52
N SER A 13 1.83 21.62 -25.54
CA SER A 13 2.51 20.69 -24.65
C SER A 13 1.48 20.06 -23.72
N THR A 14 1.10 18.80 -23.97
CA THR A 14 0.31 18.04 -23.00
C THR A 14 1.19 17.72 -21.79
N LEU A 15 0.87 18.33 -20.64
CA LEU A 15 1.46 17.92 -19.36
C LEU A 15 0.99 16.48 -19.09
N VAL A 16 1.87 15.51 -19.30
CA VAL A 16 1.66 14.14 -18.81
C VAL A 16 1.73 14.18 -17.28
N HIS A 17 0.58 14.36 -16.63
CA HIS A 17 0.46 14.12 -15.20
C HIS A 17 0.57 12.62 -14.96
N ALA A 18 1.65 12.18 -14.31
CA ALA A 18 1.72 10.83 -13.78
C ALA A 18 0.55 10.63 -12.80
N ALA A 19 -0.20 9.54 -12.95
CA ALA A 19 -1.25 9.21 -12.01
C ALA A 19 -0.67 9.14 -10.58
N PRO A 20 -1.39 9.65 -9.57
CA PRO A 20 -0.92 9.60 -8.19
C PRO A 20 -0.65 8.15 -7.79
N GLY A 21 0.47 7.94 -7.09
CA GLY A 21 0.88 6.60 -6.65
C GLY A 21 -0.03 6.03 -5.56
N PRO A 22 0.18 4.75 -5.18
CA PRO A 22 -0.69 4.08 -4.21
C PRO A 22 -0.62 4.60 -2.78
N TYR A 23 0.39 5.41 -2.42
CA TYR A 23 0.59 5.99 -1.11
C TYR A 23 0.37 7.51 -1.19
N ASP A 24 -0.46 8.04 -0.31
CA ASP A 24 -0.56 9.50 -0.12
C ASP A 24 0.65 9.96 0.73
N GLU A 25 1.47 10.84 0.16
CA GLU A 25 2.68 11.34 0.81
C GLU A 25 2.39 12.48 1.78
N ALA A 26 1.21 13.09 1.72
CA ALA A 26 0.76 14.17 2.60
C ALA A 26 -0.19 13.70 3.73
N ALA A 27 -0.53 12.40 3.74
CA ALA A 27 -1.46 11.84 4.71
C ALA A 27 -0.95 11.90 6.17
N ASP A 28 -1.86 12.17 7.10
CA ASP A 28 -1.65 11.90 8.51
C ASP A 28 -1.87 10.40 8.75
N ALA A 29 -0.78 9.64 8.72
CA ALA A 29 -0.82 8.20 8.88
C ALA A 29 -1.48 7.76 10.21
N LYS A 30 -1.34 8.53 11.29
CA LYS A 30 -1.95 8.18 12.59
C LYS A 30 -3.46 8.35 12.53
N ALA A 31 -3.93 9.45 11.97
CA ALA A 31 -5.37 9.68 11.76
C ALA A 31 -5.99 8.63 10.83
N ASP A 32 -5.30 8.30 9.74
CA ASP A 32 -5.79 7.32 8.77
C ASP A 32 -5.86 5.91 9.36
N ILE A 33 -4.85 5.51 10.15
CA ILE A 33 -4.88 4.22 10.85
C ILE A 33 -6.05 4.19 11.84
N LEU A 34 -6.29 5.26 12.60
CA LEU A 34 -7.42 5.32 13.54
C LEU A 34 -8.77 5.21 12.81
N ALA A 35 -8.94 5.90 11.69
CA ALA A 35 -10.14 5.83 10.86
C ALA A 35 -10.34 4.42 10.29
N ALA A 36 -9.29 3.81 9.74
CA ALA A 36 -9.35 2.45 9.20
C ALA A 36 -9.61 1.41 10.29
N GLN A 37 -9.07 1.61 11.50
CA GLN A 37 -9.32 0.75 12.66
C GLN A 37 -10.79 0.81 13.09
N ALA A 38 -11.41 2.00 13.05
CA ALA A 38 -12.84 2.13 13.33
C ALA A 38 -13.68 1.37 12.29
N GLN A 39 -13.31 1.42 11.01
CA GLN A 39 -13.97 0.65 9.96
C GLN A 39 -13.79 -0.86 10.14
N ALA A 40 -12.57 -1.30 10.48
CA ALA A 40 -12.23 -2.69 10.75
C ALA A 40 -13.05 -3.25 11.93
N LYS A 41 -13.14 -2.47 13.01
CA LYS A 41 -13.97 -2.78 14.19
C LYS A 41 -15.44 -2.93 13.83
N ALA A 42 -15.99 -1.98 13.06
CA ALA A 42 -17.40 -2.01 12.65
C ALA A 42 -17.71 -3.23 11.77
N ALA A 43 -16.79 -3.58 10.87
CA ALA A 43 -16.91 -4.73 9.98
C ALA A 43 -16.53 -6.06 10.65
N LYS A 44 -15.99 -6.04 11.88
CA LYS A 44 -15.48 -7.21 12.62
C LYS A 44 -14.43 -8.01 11.84
N VAL A 45 -13.56 -7.29 11.12
CA VAL A 45 -12.44 -7.87 10.37
C VAL A 45 -11.12 -7.23 10.80
N PRO A 46 -9.98 -7.92 10.68
CA PRO A 46 -8.67 -7.33 10.96
C PRO A 46 -8.34 -6.13 10.05
N LEU A 47 -7.50 -5.23 10.55
CA LEU A 47 -6.89 -4.14 9.79
C LEU A 47 -5.49 -4.55 9.35
N ILE A 48 -5.16 -4.33 8.08
CA ILE A 48 -3.79 -4.42 7.56
C ILE A 48 -3.25 -3.00 7.39
N VAL A 49 -2.15 -2.71 8.07
CA VAL A 49 -1.35 -1.50 7.88
C VAL A 49 -0.20 -1.85 6.94
N VAL A 50 -0.23 -1.31 5.73
CA VAL A 50 0.77 -1.56 4.69
C VAL A 50 1.77 -0.41 4.66
N PHE A 51 3.02 -0.69 5.00
CA PHE A 51 4.13 0.25 4.91
C PHE A 51 4.80 0.14 3.56
N GLY A 52 4.94 1.27 2.86
CA GLY A 52 5.60 1.32 1.57
C GLY A 52 5.76 2.74 1.03
N ALA A 53 6.08 2.85 -0.25
CA ALA A 53 6.33 4.15 -0.90
C ALA A 53 6.08 4.09 -2.40
N ASN A 54 5.83 5.25 -3.01
CA ASN A 54 5.51 5.35 -4.44
C ASN A 54 6.70 5.06 -5.39
N TRP A 55 7.94 5.09 -4.91
CA TRP A 55 9.11 4.71 -5.70
C TRP A 55 9.35 3.19 -5.72
N CYS A 56 8.69 2.44 -4.84
CA CYS A 56 8.90 1.01 -4.64
C CYS A 56 8.02 0.18 -5.59
N GLY A 57 8.65 -0.54 -6.53
CA GLY A 57 7.95 -1.36 -7.52
C GLY A 57 7.18 -2.54 -6.90
N ASP A 58 7.76 -3.17 -5.87
CA ASP A 58 7.14 -4.27 -5.13
C ASP A 58 5.89 -3.79 -4.36
N CYS A 59 5.93 -2.56 -3.85
CA CYS A 59 4.80 -1.92 -3.18
C CYS A 59 3.64 -1.65 -4.15
N LYS A 60 3.95 -1.29 -5.40
CA LYS A 60 2.95 -1.15 -6.48
C LYS A 60 2.37 -2.49 -6.89
N MET A 61 3.18 -3.54 -6.96
CA MET A 61 2.68 -4.88 -7.27
C MET A 61 1.69 -5.36 -6.20
N LEU A 62 2.03 -5.18 -4.92
CA LEU A 62 1.13 -5.53 -3.81
C LEU A 62 -0.18 -4.75 -3.90
N ASP A 63 -0.12 -3.43 -4.15
CA ASP A 63 -1.33 -2.61 -4.31
C ASP A 63 -2.23 -3.10 -5.45
N THR A 64 -1.65 -3.38 -6.62
CA THR A 64 -2.39 -3.90 -7.77
C THR A 64 -3.06 -5.24 -7.43
N SER A 65 -2.34 -6.14 -6.76
CA SER A 65 -2.88 -7.43 -6.33
C SER A 65 -4.09 -7.27 -5.40
N PHE A 66 -4.01 -6.35 -4.44
CA PHE A 66 -5.09 -6.06 -3.50
C PHE A 66 -6.34 -5.47 -4.16
N LYS A 67 -6.18 -4.70 -5.23
CA LYS A 67 -7.29 -3.98 -5.89
C LYS A 67 -7.92 -4.74 -7.05
N ALA A 68 -7.10 -5.45 -7.83
CA ALA A 68 -7.52 -6.00 -9.11
C ALA A 68 -6.95 -7.40 -9.40
N GLY A 69 -6.13 -7.95 -8.51
CA GLY A 69 -5.56 -9.28 -8.65
C GLY A 69 -6.39 -10.38 -7.98
N ALA A 70 -5.85 -11.59 -7.97
CA ALA A 70 -6.41 -12.79 -7.35
C ALA A 70 -6.62 -12.61 -5.84
N ALA A 71 -5.82 -11.77 -5.18
CA ALA A 71 -6.00 -11.44 -3.78
C ALA A 71 -7.24 -10.57 -3.53
N ALA A 72 -7.68 -9.76 -4.50
CA ALA A 72 -8.68 -8.71 -4.26
C ALA A 72 -9.99 -9.19 -3.58
N PRO A 73 -10.65 -10.29 -4.03
CA PRO A 73 -11.87 -10.77 -3.36
C PRO A 73 -11.62 -11.23 -1.92
N LEU A 74 -10.45 -11.82 -1.66
CA LEU A 74 -10.04 -12.24 -0.32
C LEU A 74 -9.78 -11.03 0.57
N MET A 75 -9.11 -10.00 0.04
CA MET A 75 -8.79 -8.77 0.77
C MET A 75 -10.06 -7.99 1.13
N GLU A 76 -10.96 -7.78 0.17
CA GLU A 76 -12.21 -7.04 0.37
C GLU A 76 -13.10 -7.70 1.43
N LYS A 77 -13.21 -9.03 1.38
CA LYS A 77 -14.05 -9.81 2.29
C LYS A 77 -13.50 -9.87 3.71
N ASN A 78 -12.18 -10.06 3.87
CA ASN A 78 -11.60 -10.47 5.14
C ASN A 78 -10.81 -9.37 5.86
N PHE A 79 -10.56 -8.23 5.23
CA PHE A 79 -9.72 -7.19 5.81
C PHE A 79 -10.23 -5.78 5.55
N ARG A 80 -9.75 -4.84 6.36
CA ARG A 80 -9.59 -3.44 5.94
C ARG A 80 -8.13 -3.16 5.74
N VAL A 81 -7.82 -2.21 4.86
CA VAL A 81 -6.43 -1.89 4.49
C VAL A 81 -6.23 -0.39 4.62
N VAL A 82 -5.15 0.00 5.29
CA VAL A 82 -4.62 1.36 5.30
C VAL A 82 -3.17 1.31 4.83
N LYS A 83 -2.73 2.34 4.11
CA LYS A 83 -1.37 2.43 3.61
C LYS A 83 -0.65 3.59 4.29
N VAL A 84 0.58 3.34 4.69
CA VAL A 84 1.44 4.30 5.36
C VAL A 84 2.65 4.54 4.47
N ASN A 85 2.79 5.79 3.99
CA ASN A 85 3.98 6.20 3.28
C ASN A 85 5.17 6.24 4.24
N VAL A 86 6.25 5.55 3.90
CA VAL A 86 7.51 5.58 4.66
C VAL A 86 8.61 6.41 3.99
N GLY A 87 8.29 7.11 2.90
CA GLY A 87 9.24 7.95 2.17
C GLY A 87 10.45 7.15 1.70
N ARG A 88 11.66 7.69 1.91
CA ARG A 88 12.94 6.99 1.70
C ARG A 88 13.42 6.35 3.01
N PHE A 89 12.50 5.71 3.72
CA PHE A 89 12.69 5.18 5.08
C PHE A 89 12.94 6.27 6.12
N ASP A 90 12.31 7.42 5.93
CA ASP A 90 12.48 8.65 6.72
C ASP A 90 11.16 9.25 7.22
N HIS A 91 10.01 8.66 6.86
CA HIS A 91 8.69 9.07 7.31
C HIS A 91 7.96 7.91 8.00
N ASN A 92 7.16 8.21 9.03
CA ASN A 92 6.29 7.24 9.72
C ASN A 92 7.00 5.95 10.20
N THR A 93 8.32 6.01 10.39
CA THR A 93 9.13 4.86 10.81
C THR A 93 8.87 4.49 12.26
N ASP A 94 8.50 5.48 13.09
CA ASP A 94 8.02 5.31 14.47
C ASP A 94 6.76 4.43 14.52
N ILE A 95 5.85 4.60 13.56
CA ILE A 95 4.61 3.81 13.47
C ILE A 95 4.94 2.36 13.11
N ALA A 96 5.84 2.14 12.15
CA ALA A 96 6.29 0.80 11.78
C ALA A 96 6.96 0.09 12.96
N GLU A 97 7.82 0.79 13.69
CA GLU A 97 8.46 0.27 14.90
C GLU A 97 7.45 -0.09 16.00
N ALA A 98 6.45 0.78 16.23
CA ALA A 98 5.39 0.54 17.22
C ALA A 98 4.57 -0.74 16.92
N TYR A 99 4.43 -1.12 15.65
CA TYR A 99 3.79 -2.37 15.25
C TYR A 99 4.77 -3.54 15.05
N GLY A 100 6.05 -3.37 15.38
CA GLY A 100 7.06 -4.42 15.29
C GLY A 100 7.45 -4.80 13.87
N VAL A 101 7.38 -3.84 12.93
CA VAL A 101 7.74 -3.99 11.51
C VAL A 101 9.14 -3.41 11.26
N PRO A 102 10.19 -4.25 11.10
CA PRO A 102 11.54 -3.77 10.83
C PRO A 102 11.71 -3.39 9.36
N LEU A 103 11.46 -2.13 8.99
CA LEU A 103 11.54 -1.64 7.60
C LEU A 103 12.90 -1.90 6.91
N LYS A 104 13.99 -2.07 7.68
CA LYS A 104 15.31 -2.49 7.18
C LYS A 104 15.31 -3.87 6.49
N LYS A 105 14.25 -4.65 6.65
CA LYS A 105 14.05 -5.96 5.99
C LYS A 105 13.34 -5.84 4.64
N GLY A 106 12.91 -4.64 4.27
CA GLY A 106 12.32 -4.33 2.97
C GLY A 106 10.88 -3.84 3.08
N ILE A 107 10.41 -3.27 1.97
CA ILE A 107 9.02 -2.87 1.74
C ILE A 107 8.55 -3.48 0.40
N PRO A 108 7.25 -3.77 0.23
CA PRO A 108 6.17 -3.54 1.19
C PRO A 108 6.28 -4.45 2.42
N ALA A 109 5.90 -3.90 3.57
CA ALA A 109 5.85 -4.62 4.83
C ALA A 109 4.48 -4.38 5.48
N VAL A 110 3.98 -5.33 6.25
CA VAL A 110 2.64 -5.23 6.84
C VAL A 110 2.64 -5.52 8.33
N ALA A 111 1.78 -4.79 9.04
CA ALA A 111 1.26 -5.19 10.35
C ALA A 111 -0.23 -5.50 10.23
N ILE A 112 -0.68 -6.52 10.96
CA ILE A 112 -2.08 -6.94 11.00
C ILE A 112 -2.58 -6.76 12.41
N LEU A 113 -3.64 -5.98 12.56
CA LEU A 113 -4.26 -5.65 13.83
C LEU A 113 -5.62 -6.32 13.92
N SER A 114 -5.99 -6.76 15.12
CA SER A 114 -7.34 -7.25 15.41
C SER A 114 -8.38 -6.15 15.18
N PRO A 115 -9.68 -6.47 15.12
CA PRO A 115 -10.73 -5.45 15.07
C PRO A 115 -10.68 -4.46 16.26
N GLU A 116 -10.03 -4.83 17.37
CA GLU A 116 -9.80 -3.99 18.55
C GLU A 116 -8.47 -3.21 18.52
N GLY A 117 -7.67 -3.36 17.47
CA GLY A 117 -6.40 -2.66 17.29
C GLY A 117 -5.20 -3.34 17.94
N LYS A 118 -5.32 -4.60 18.37
CA LYS A 118 -4.18 -5.36 18.93
C LYS A 118 -3.33 -5.96 17.81
N PRO A 119 -2.00 -5.83 17.80
CA PRO A 119 -1.16 -6.52 16.83
C PRO A 119 -1.36 -8.04 16.89
N LEU A 120 -1.62 -8.64 15.74
CA LEU A 120 -1.77 -10.08 15.56
C LEU A 120 -0.57 -10.68 14.81
N TYR A 121 -0.08 -9.97 13.79
CA TYR A 121 1.05 -10.38 12.96
C TYR A 121 1.82 -9.16 12.44
N ALA A 122 3.12 -9.33 12.18
CA ALA A 122 3.94 -8.37 11.45
C ALA A 122 4.98 -9.11 10.59
N THR A 123 5.19 -8.63 9.35
CA THR A 123 6.30 -9.11 8.51
C THR A 123 7.63 -8.65 9.11
N ARG A 124 8.53 -9.58 9.42
CA ARG A 124 9.79 -9.30 10.13
C ARG A 124 11.04 -9.69 9.36
N SER A 125 10.89 -10.32 8.20
CA SER A 125 12.00 -10.91 7.45
C SER A 125 11.93 -10.63 5.95
N GLY A 126 11.12 -9.65 5.52
CA GLY A 126 11.00 -9.27 4.12
C GLY A 126 10.08 -10.19 3.32
N GLU A 127 9.08 -10.76 3.98
CA GLU A 127 8.14 -11.76 3.44
C GLU A 127 7.39 -11.28 2.19
N LEU A 128 7.24 -9.96 2.04
CA LEU A 128 6.58 -9.30 0.90
C LEU A 128 7.54 -8.37 0.14
N ALA A 129 8.82 -8.31 0.51
CA ALA A 129 9.79 -7.36 -0.05
C ALA A 129 10.13 -7.65 -1.53
N ASP A 130 9.86 -8.86 -2.01
CA ASP A 130 10.01 -9.27 -3.42
C ASP A 130 8.65 -9.52 -4.11
N ALA A 131 7.61 -8.78 -3.74
CA ALA A 131 6.24 -8.94 -4.25
C ALA A 131 6.14 -9.02 -5.79
N ARG A 132 6.98 -8.34 -6.57
CA ARG A 132 7.01 -8.50 -8.04
C ARG A 132 7.40 -9.91 -8.48
N LYS A 133 8.31 -10.54 -7.76
CA LYS A 133 8.74 -11.92 -8.01
C LYS A 133 7.70 -12.92 -7.53
N MET A 134 7.08 -12.67 -6.37
CA MET A 134 5.95 -13.48 -5.89
C MET A 134 4.82 -13.52 -6.91
N GLY A 135 4.55 -12.38 -7.55
CA GLY A 135 3.41 -12.21 -8.44
C GLY A 135 2.09 -12.33 -7.70
N ASP A 136 1.00 -12.20 -8.44
CA ASP A 136 -0.35 -12.10 -7.89
C ASP A 136 -0.79 -13.38 -7.15
N ALA A 137 -0.46 -14.55 -7.68
CA ALA A 137 -0.75 -15.84 -7.03
C ALA A 137 0.02 -16.02 -5.71
N GLY A 138 1.31 -15.67 -5.67
CA GLY A 138 2.11 -15.76 -4.44
C GLY A 138 1.63 -14.80 -3.36
N ILE A 139 1.21 -13.59 -3.75
CA ILE A 139 0.57 -12.63 -2.84
C ILE A 139 -0.75 -13.20 -2.31
N TYR A 140 -1.61 -13.75 -3.18
CA TYR A 140 -2.84 -14.41 -2.75
C TYR A 140 -2.56 -15.53 -1.74
N GLU A 141 -1.60 -16.41 -2.01
CA GLU A 141 -1.26 -17.53 -1.12
C GLU A 141 -0.78 -17.05 0.26
N PHE A 142 0.00 -15.97 0.30
CA PHE A 142 0.43 -15.35 1.54
C PHE A 142 -0.79 -14.87 2.36
N PHE A 143 -1.66 -14.07 1.76
CA PHE A 143 -2.81 -13.51 2.47
C PHE A 143 -3.90 -14.54 2.77
N ALA A 144 -4.01 -15.62 1.98
CA ALA A 144 -4.88 -16.75 2.28
C ALA A 144 -4.44 -17.49 3.55
N LYS A 145 -3.13 -17.73 3.73
CA LYS A 145 -2.59 -18.33 4.95
C LYS A 145 -2.81 -17.44 6.17
N VAL A 146 -2.56 -16.15 6.02
CA VAL A 146 -2.81 -15.14 7.06
C VAL A 146 -4.29 -15.07 7.43
N ALA A 147 -5.20 -15.07 6.46
CA ALA A 147 -6.64 -15.03 6.71
C ALA A 147 -7.14 -16.29 7.45
N ALA A 148 -6.53 -17.44 7.19
CA ALA A 148 -6.82 -18.68 7.91
C ALA A 148 -6.33 -18.66 9.36
N ASN A 149 -5.19 -18.02 9.63
CA ASN A 149 -4.54 -17.99 10.95
C ASN A 149 -3.96 -16.59 11.28
N PRO A 150 -4.78 -15.61 11.66
CA PRO A 150 -4.32 -14.23 11.77
C PRO A 150 -3.39 -13.96 12.97
N ALA A 151 -3.32 -14.85 13.96
CA ALA A 151 -2.59 -14.65 15.24
C ALA A 151 -1.21 -15.34 15.32
N GLN A 152 -0.61 -15.68 14.17
CA GLN A 152 0.60 -16.51 14.09
C GLN A 152 1.90 -15.69 14.11
#